data_AF-A0A4Q3UNU7-F1
#
_entry.id   AF-A0A4Q3UNU7-F1
#
_cell.length_a   1.000
_cell.length_b   1.000
_cell.length_c   1.000
_cell.angle_alpha   90.00
_cell.angle_beta   90.00
_cell.angle_gamma   90.00
#
_symmetry.space_group_name_H-M   'P 1'
#
loop_
_entity.id
_entity.type
_entity.pdbx_description
1 polymer ?
#
loop_
_entity_poly.entity_id
_entity_poly.type
_entity_poly.pdbx_seq_one_letter_code
_entity_poly.pdbx_strand_id
1 'polypeptide(L)'
;MKFLFSVSLLLLAMATTAQNQYTKEWKRIDSLINKSGLVNTALKEVNAVYASAKKENNDVQVIKALVFRMSLNDALSDSGRYENIALLDKEIASAKEPARSILNSIAGSSYWQYLQMNRWQFYNRSTTKGYDNKDISTWSIDQLNERIASYFEKSIADPKLLQSTSLERFDPIIIKGNARNLRPKLYDLLAFRALDYFKNDQAYVSKPAYQFEINDAEAFAEAATFVKHKFVTSDTVSNHYKALKIYQRIIAFHLDDQKKDALIDADIDRLQFARNFGTHADKDELYKSALEKVIAGNKNDA
;
A
#
# COMPACT_ATOMS: atom_id res chain seq x y z
N MET A 1 -34.48 10.62 31.29
CA MET A 1 -33.61 10.69 30.09
C MET A 1 -32.59 11.84 30.22
N LYS A 2 -31.70 11.80 31.24
CA LYS A 2 -30.68 12.85 31.52
C LYS A 2 -29.28 12.28 31.83
N PHE A 3 -29.06 10.97 31.66
CA PHE A 3 -27.78 10.31 31.95
C PHE A 3 -26.89 10.06 30.72
N LEU A 4 -27.33 10.43 29.51
CA LEU A 4 -26.56 10.19 28.27
C LEU A 4 -25.65 11.36 27.84
N PHE A 5 -25.80 12.55 28.42
CA PHE A 5 -24.98 13.72 28.04
C PHE A 5 -23.66 13.86 28.81
N SER A 6 -23.56 13.27 30.02
CA SER A 6 -22.34 13.38 30.86
C SER A 6 -21.23 12.39 30.47
N VAL A 7 -21.57 11.27 29.82
CA VAL A 7 -20.58 10.28 29.34
C VAL A 7 -19.83 10.80 28.11
N SER A 8 -20.50 11.58 27.24
CA SER A 8 -19.88 12.16 26.04
C SER A 8 -18.83 13.23 26.36
N LEU A 9 -18.98 13.99 27.46
CA LEU A 9 -18.04 15.05 27.83
C LEU A 9 -16.75 14.48 28.47
N LEU A 10 -16.84 13.37 29.22
CA LEU A 10 -15.67 12.66 29.75
C LEU A 10 -14.83 11.97 28.65
N LEU A 11 -15.48 11.43 27.62
CA LEU A 11 -14.80 10.81 26.47
C LEU A 11 -14.02 11.84 25.64
N LEU A 12 -14.55 13.06 25.44
CA LEU A 12 -13.84 14.13 24.74
C LEU A 12 -12.60 14.61 25.51
N ALA A 13 -12.70 14.78 26.83
CA ALA A 13 -11.58 15.21 27.65
C ALA A 13 -10.41 14.20 27.59
N MET A 14 -10.70 12.89 27.72
CA MET A 14 -9.68 11.84 27.60
C MET A 14 -9.05 11.75 26.21
N ALA A 15 -9.82 11.96 25.13
CA ALA A 15 -9.28 11.99 23.78
C ALA A 15 -8.30 13.15 23.57
N THR A 16 -8.61 14.34 24.13
CA THR A 16 -7.71 15.52 24.02
C THR A 16 -6.43 15.38 24.84
N THR A 17 -6.48 14.78 26.03
CA THR A 17 -5.30 14.54 26.87
C THR A 17 -4.39 13.47 26.27
N ALA A 18 -4.95 12.36 25.75
CA ALA A 18 -4.20 11.32 25.06
C ALA A 18 -3.51 11.87 23.80
N GLN A 19 -4.19 12.68 22.99
CA GLN A 19 -3.60 13.30 21.80
C GLN A 19 -2.43 14.25 22.15
N ASN A 20 -2.56 15.01 23.24
CA ASN A 20 -1.48 15.87 23.74
C ASN A 20 -0.29 15.06 24.28
N GLN A 21 -0.54 13.91 24.91
CA GLN A 21 0.51 13.00 25.39
C GLN A 21 1.34 12.44 24.22
N TYR A 22 0.71 11.81 23.23
CA TYR A 22 1.43 11.28 22.06
C TYR A 22 2.22 12.37 21.33
N THR A 23 1.66 13.58 21.22
CA THR A 23 2.37 14.72 20.61
C THR A 23 3.69 15.03 21.33
N LYS A 24 3.70 14.98 22.67
CA LYS A 24 4.91 15.20 23.48
C LYS A 24 5.90 14.05 23.33
N GLU A 25 5.41 12.80 23.39
CA GLU A 25 6.24 11.59 23.23
C GLU A 25 6.93 11.57 21.86
N TRP A 26 6.19 11.84 20.79
CA TRP A 26 6.77 11.88 19.44
C TRP A 26 7.79 13.00 19.27
N LYS A 27 7.54 14.20 19.80
CA LYS A 27 8.55 15.28 19.78
C LYS A 27 9.84 14.88 20.48
N ARG A 28 9.74 14.11 21.57
CA ARG A 28 10.91 13.61 22.30
C ARG A 28 11.66 12.55 21.48
N ILE A 29 10.94 11.57 20.95
CA ILE A 29 11.48 10.53 20.06
C ILE A 29 12.18 11.17 18.86
N ASP A 30 11.54 12.12 18.18
CA ASP A 30 12.12 12.83 17.03
C ASP A 30 13.40 13.57 17.40
N SER A 31 13.47 14.17 18.60
CA SER A 31 14.68 14.81 19.10
C SER A 31 15.79 13.80 19.39
N LEU A 32 15.46 12.64 19.97
CA LEU A 32 16.45 11.60 20.28
C LEU A 32 17.07 11.03 18.99
N ILE A 33 16.25 10.82 17.96
CA ILE A 33 16.68 10.29 16.67
C ILE A 33 17.49 11.36 15.92
N ASN A 34 16.90 12.52 15.66
CA ASN A 34 17.43 13.47 14.68
C ASN A 34 18.42 14.49 15.25
N LYS A 35 18.41 14.74 16.57
CA LYS A 35 19.31 15.73 17.19
C LYS A 35 20.41 15.09 18.00
N SER A 36 20.10 14.02 18.74
CA SER A 36 21.03 13.41 19.68
C SER A 36 21.67 12.11 19.17
N GLY A 37 21.14 11.50 18.11
CA GLY A 37 21.63 10.21 17.60
C GLY A 37 21.48 9.05 18.60
N LEU A 38 20.61 9.18 19.61
CA LEU A 38 20.46 8.23 20.71
C LEU A 38 19.47 7.11 20.33
N VAL A 39 19.84 6.30 19.35
CA VAL A 39 18.99 5.25 18.74
C VAL A 39 18.42 4.28 19.77
N ASN A 40 19.24 3.79 20.70
CA ASN A 40 18.79 2.88 21.76
C ASN A 40 17.77 3.53 22.73
N THR A 41 17.97 4.81 23.07
CA THR A 41 17.04 5.55 23.94
C THR A 41 15.73 5.82 23.22
N ALA A 42 15.81 6.22 21.94
CA ALA A 42 14.63 6.38 21.09
C ALA A 42 13.83 5.08 21.00
N LEU A 43 14.50 3.94 20.79
CA LEU A 43 13.83 2.63 20.72
C LEU A 43 13.09 2.28 22.02
N LYS A 44 13.68 2.58 23.18
CA LYS A 44 13.01 2.41 24.48
C LYS A 44 11.75 3.27 24.59
N GLU A 45 11.82 4.53 24.17
CA GLU A 45 10.65 5.43 24.18
C GLU A 45 9.57 4.98 23.18
N VAL A 46 9.94 4.58 21.97
CA VAL A 46 8.97 4.06 20.97
C VAL A 46 8.31 2.77 21.48
N ASN A 47 9.05 1.88 22.16
CA ASN A 47 8.47 0.68 22.76
C ASN A 47 7.45 1.01 23.86
N ALA A 48 7.69 2.07 24.65
CA ALA A 48 6.74 2.55 25.64
C ALA A 48 5.45 3.09 24.97
N VAL A 49 5.60 3.90 23.92
CA VAL A 49 4.47 4.40 23.11
C VAL A 49 3.67 3.25 22.52
N TYR A 50 4.33 2.25 21.93
CA TYR A 50 3.69 1.06 21.39
C TYR A 50 2.87 0.32 22.46
N ALA A 51 3.43 0.10 23.65
CA ALA A 51 2.75 -0.61 24.73
C ALA A 51 1.51 0.15 25.24
N SER A 52 1.60 1.48 25.40
CA SER A 52 0.46 2.33 25.77
C SER A 52 -0.62 2.31 24.68
N ALA A 53 -0.23 2.48 23.41
CA ALA A 53 -1.16 2.47 22.29
C ALA A 53 -1.91 1.14 22.15
N LYS A 54 -1.27 -0.01 22.41
CA LYS A 54 -1.95 -1.31 22.43
C LYS A 54 -2.98 -1.41 23.56
N LYS A 55 -2.67 -0.91 24.76
CA LYS A 55 -3.62 -0.89 25.90
C LYS A 55 -4.83 0.01 25.62
N GLU A 56 -4.61 1.10 24.91
CA GLU A 56 -5.63 2.07 24.54
C GLU A 56 -6.42 1.69 23.27
N ASN A 57 -6.04 0.60 22.59
CA ASN A 57 -6.57 0.23 21.27
C ASN A 57 -6.42 1.36 20.23
N ASN A 58 -5.32 2.11 20.30
CA ASN A 58 -5.01 3.21 19.38
C ASN A 58 -4.19 2.71 18.19
N ASP A 59 -4.86 2.08 17.23
CA ASP A 59 -4.20 1.44 16.08
C ASP A 59 -3.29 2.40 15.28
N VAL A 60 -3.62 3.68 15.19
CA VAL A 60 -2.81 4.68 14.48
C VAL A 60 -1.44 4.83 15.16
N GLN A 61 -1.44 4.94 16.49
CA GLN A 61 -0.19 5.06 17.25
C GLN A 61 0.56 3.73 17.33
N VAL A 62 -0.16 2.59 17.34
CA VAL A 62 0.44 1.26 17.22
C VAL A 62 1.20 1.15 15.89
N ILE A 63 0.57 1.48 14.76
CA ILE A 63 1.21 1.44 13.43
C ILE A 63 2.39 2.40 13.39
N LYS A 64 2.22 3.64 13.89
CA LYS A 64 3.31 4.62 13.92
C LYS A 64 4.52 4.10 14.70
N ALA A 65 4.29 3.55 15.88
CA ALA A 65 5.35 2.98 16.71
C ALA A 65 6.00 1.76 16.07
N LEU A 66 5.24 0.91 15.38
CA LEU A 66 5.82 -0.21 14.62
C LEU A 66 6.76 0.29 13.53
N VAL A 67 6.36 1.27 12.72
CA VAL A 67 7.22 1.83 11.65
C VAL A 67 8.51 2.43 12.22
N PHE A 68 8.42 3.20 13.32
CA PHE A 68 9.60 3.76 13.98
C PHE A 68 10.49 2.66 14.58
N ARG A 69 9.92 1.65 15.25
CA ARG A 69 10.68 0.49 15.77
C ARG A 69 11.44 -0.20 14.67
N MET A 70 10.79 -0.43 13.52
CA MET A 70 11.43 -1.07 12.39
C MET A 70 12.63 -0.26 11.88
N SER A 71 12.45 1.06 11.69
CA SER A 71 13.53 1.94 11.26
C SER A 71 14.70 1.97 12.25
N LEU A 72 14.44 1.92 13.55
CA LEU A 72 15.48 1.92 14.58
C LEU A 72 16.20 0.56 14.67
N ASN A 73 15.47 -0.54 14.53
CA ASN A 73 16.05 -1.88 14.48
C ASN A 73 16.97 -2.05 13.27
N ASP A 74 16.55 -1.56 12.10
CA ASP A 74 17.37 -1.54 10.87
C ASP A 74 18.70 -0.79 11.08
N ALA A 75 18.72 0.24 11.96
CA ALA A 75 19.92 1.02 12.26
C ALA A 75 20.82 0.38 13.33
N LEU A 76 20.31 -0.57 14.12
CA LEU A 76 21.02 -1.18 15.26
C LEU A 76 21.63 -2.55 14.92
N SER A 77 21.09 -3.26 13.94
CA SER A 77 21.55 -4.61 13.59
C SER A 77 21.45 -4.87 12.10
N ASP A 78 22.47 -5.56 11.56
CA ASP A 78 22.44 -6.12 10.21
C ASP A 78 21.29 -7.13 10.04
N SER A 79 20.83 -7.77 11.14
CA SER A 79 19.67 -8.66 11.16
C SER A 79 18.33 -7.95 11.37
N GLY A 80 18.33 -6.65 11.70
CA GLY A 80 17.14 -5.92 12.15
C GLY A 80 15.98 -6.00 11.16
N ARG A 81 16.28 -6.04 9.86
CA ARG A 81 15.29 -6.16 8.79
C ARG A 81 14.53 -7.50 8.81
N TYR A 82 15.20 -8.60 9.15
CA TYR A 82 14.57 -9.92 9.26
C TYR A 82 13.61 -9.99 10.46
N GLU A 83 14.04 -9.43 11.59
CA GLU A 83 13.25 -9.34 12.81
C GLU A 83 12.02 -8.45 12.62
N ASN A 84 12.17 -7.37 11.84
CA ASN A 84 11.08 -6.46 11.50
C ASN A 84 9.97 -7.12 10.68
N ILE A 85 10.35 -7.98 9.73
CA ILE A 85 9.38 -8.75 8.93
C ILE A 85 8.59 -9.72 9.82
N ALA A 86 9.27 -10.47 10.70
CA ALA A 86 8.62 -11.38 11.64
C ALA A 86 7.69 -10.63 12.63
N LEU A 87 8.10 -9.43 13.06
CA LEU A 87 7.28 -8.56 13.91
C LEU A 87 5.99 -8.13 13.20
N LEU A 88 6.06 -7.71 11.94
CA LEU A 88 4.90 -7.32 11.15
C LEU A 88 3.89 -8.45 11.01
N ASP A 89 4.35 -9.66 10.67
CA ASP A 89 3.48 -10.84 10.53
C ASP A 89 2.70 -11.13 11.81
N LYS A 90 3.36 -11.01 12.96
CA LYS A 90 2.72 -11.17 14.27
C LYS A 90 1.67 -10.10 14.54
N GLU A 91 1.94 -8.84 14.21
CA GLU A 91 0.98 -7.76 14.41
C GLU A 91 -0.25 -7.91 13.51
N ILE A 92 -0.05 -8.26 12.23
CA ILE A 92 -1.12 -8.49 11.26
C ILE A 92 -2.10 -9.56 11.76
N ALA A 93 -1.59 -10.64 12.37
CA ALA A 93 -2.43 -11.73 12.88
C ALA A 93 -3.43 -11.29 13.96
N SER A 94 -3.14 -10.21 14.69
CA SER A 94 -4.01 -9.68 15.76
C SER A 94 -4.76 -8.39 15.39
N ALA A 95 -4.43 -7.77 14.25
CA ALA A 95 -4.94 -6.47 13.87
C ALA A 95 -6.39 -6.55 13.36
N LYS A 96 -7.20 -5.54 13.70
CA LYS A 96 -8.55 -5.36 13.17
C LYS A 96 -8.52 -4.43 11.96
N GLU A 97 -9.56 -4.49 11.13
CA GLU A 97 -9.68 -3.54 10.02
C GLU A 97 -10.07 -2.14 10.55
N PRO A 98 -9.61 -1.06 9.90
CA PRO A 98 -8.78 -1.02 8.68
C PRO A 98 -7.26 -1.10 8.94
N ALA A 99 -6.82 -1.21 10.19
CA ALA A 99 -5.40 -1.25 10.55
C ALA A 99 -4.67 -2.46 9.94
N ARG A 100 -5.36 -3.61 9.85
CA ARG A 100 -4.84 -4.81 9.21
C ARG A 100 -4.54 -4.59 7.72
N SER A 101 -5.40 -3.92 6.96
CA SER A 101 -5.13 -3.57 5.57
C SER A 101 -3.87 -2.70 5.42
N ILE A 102 -3.70 -1.71 6.30
CA ILE A 102 -2.49 -0.84 6.32
C ILE A 102 -1.24 -1.66 6.63
N LEU A 103 -1.29 -2.53 7.65
CA LEU A 103 -0.16 -3.39 8.01
C LEU A 103 0.21 -4.38 6.90
N ASN A 104 -0.77 -4.94 6.17
CA ASN A 104 -0.49 -5.76 5.00
C ASN A 104 0.24 -4.96 3.91
N SER A 105 -0.14 -3.70 3.66
CA SER A 105 0.57 -2.85 2.68
C SER A 105 2.01 -2.54 3.11
N ILE A 106 2.24 -2.33 4.41
CA ILE A 106 3.58 -2.14 4.98
C ILE A 106 4.40 -3.44 4.82
N ALA A 107 3.83 -4.59 5.17
CA ALA A 107 4.49 -5.89 5.01
C ALA A 107 4.87 -6.17 3.55
N GLY A 108 3.93 -5.99 2.60
CA GLY A 108 4.24 -6.14 1.17
C GLY A 108 5.42 -5.27 0.74
N SER A 109 5.47 -4.02 1.21
CA SER A 109 6.60 -3.12 0.94
C SER A 109 7.91 -3.57 1.59
N SER A 110 7.87 -4.07 2.82
CA SER A 110 9.06 -4.56 3.52
C SER A 110 9.65 -5.81 2.87
N TYR A 111 8.81 -6.76 2.47
CA TYR A 111 9.26 -7.93 1.69
C TYR A 111 9.79 -7.51 0.31
N TRP A 112 9.14 -6.55 -0.35
CA TRP A 112 9.59 -6.07 -1.65
C TRP A 112 10.95 -5.36 -1.56
N GLN A 113 11.14 -4.52 -0.55
CA GLN A 113 12.42 -3.88 -0.28
C GLN A 113 13.52 -4.90 0.00
N TYR A 114 13.22 -5.94 0.78
CA TYR A 114 14.14 -7.05 1.01
C TYR A 114 14.56 -7.74 -0.30
N LEU A 115 13.60 -8.06 -1.17
CA LEU A 115 13.88 -8.64 -2.48
C LEU A 115 14.78 -7.72 -3.33
N GLN A 116 14.48 -6.42 -3.39
CA GLN A 116 15.28 -5.48 -4.20
C GLN A 116 16.73 -5.36 -3.70
N MET A 117 16.94 -5.33 -2.39
CA MET A 117 18.28 -5.24 -1.80
C MET A 117 19.12 -6.50 -2.02
N ASN A 118 18.48 -7.68 -2.01
CA ASN A 118 19.15 -8.97 -2.13
C ASN A 118 19.09 -9.55 -3.54
N ARG A 119 18.65 -8.75 -4.53
CA ARG A 119 18.41 -9.22 -5.90
C ARG A 119 19.60 -9.96 -6.50
N TRP A 120 20.80 -9.45 -6.26
CA TRP A 120 22.05 -10.03 -6.77
C TRP A 120 22.29 -11.47 -6.29
N GLN A 121 21.80 -11.83 -5.11
CA GLN A 121 21.95 -13.16 -4.53
C GLN A 121 21.06 -14.21 -5.23
N PHE A 122 19.95 -13.78 -5.84
CA PHE A 122 19.01 -14.68 -6.51
C PHE A 122 19.44 -15.08 -7.92
N TYR A 123 20.35 -14.34 -8.57
CA TYR A 123 20.85 -14.72 -9.91
C TYR A 123 21.59 -16.07 -9.92
N ASN A 124 22.18 -16.48 -8.79
CA ASN A 124 22.98 -17.69 -8.68
C ASN A 124 22.32 -18.81 -7.84
N ARG A 125 21.09 -18.61 -7.36
CA ARG A 125 20.39 -19.60 -6.53
C ARG A 125 19.44 -20.45 -7.38
N SER A 126 19.72 -21.75 -7.47
CA SER A 126 18.71 -22.73 -7.90
C SER A 126 17.62 -22.86 -6.84
N THR A 127 16.41 -23.27 -7.24
CA THR A 127 15.25 -23.43 -6.35
C THR A 127 15.62 -24.27 -5.12
N THR A 128 15.68 -23.63 -3.95
CA THR A 128 16.19 -24.24 -2.72
C THR A 128 15.28 -25.39 -2.26
N LYS A 129 15.79 -26.63 -2.32
CA LYS A 129 15.16 -27.77 -1.64
C LYS A 129 15.50 -27.70 -0.16
N GLY A 130 14.65 -27.05 0.64
CA GLY A 130 14.79 -26.97 2.12
C GLY A 130 14.68 -25.57 2.70
N TYR A 131 13.71 -24.77 2.25
CA TYR A 131 13.48 -23.44 2.81
C TYR A 131 12.80 -23.49 4.19
N ASP A 132 13.15 -22.57 5.07
CA ASP A 132 12.51 -22.36 6.37
C ASP A 132 11.50 -21.20 6.25
N ASN A 133 10.24 -21.45 6.60
CA ASN A 133 9.19 -20.43 6.63
C ASN A 133 9.49 -19.26 7.58
N LYS A 134 10.39 -19.44 8.55
CA LYS A 134 10.80 -18.41 9.51
C LYS A 134 12.03 -17.63 9.08
N ASP A 135 12.76 -18.11 8.08
CA ASP A 135 13.96 -17.46 7.57
C ASP A 135 13.80 -17.11 6.09
N ILE A 136 13.40 -15.86 5.85
CA ILE A 136 13.25 -15.26 4.51
C ILE A 136 14.55 -15.31 3.69
N SER A 137 15.73 -15.46 4.33
CA SER A 137 17.00 -15.64 3.63
C SER A 137 17.12 -16.97 2.90
N THR A 138 16.26 -17.94 3.22
CA THR A 138 16.23 -19.26 2.56
C THR A 138 15.24 -19.33 1.39
N TRP A 139 14.41 -18.31 1.22
CA TRP A 139 13.31 -18.31 0.25
C TRP A 139 13.82 -18.11 -1.18
N SER A 140 13.13 -18.70 -2.14
CA SER A 140 13.33 -18.40 -3.55
C SER A 140 12.70 -17.04 -3.91
N ILE A 141 13.12 -16.48 -5.04
CA ILE A 141 12.51 -15.28 -5.61
C ILE A 141 11.03 -15.45 -5.91
N ASP A 142 10.59 -16.62 -6.37
CA ASP A 142 9.17 -16.90 -6.64
C ASP A 142 8.36 -16.88 -5.35
N GLN A 143 8.88 -17.48 -4.27
CA GLN A 143 8.22 -17.47 -2.95
C GLN A 143 8.12 -16.05 -2.38
N LEU A 144 9.16 -15.23 -2.58
CA LEU A 144 9.15 -13.82 -2.21
C LEU A 144 8.09 -13.06 -3.00
N ASN A 145 8.06 -13.20 -4.33
CA ASN A 145 7.08 -12.53 -5.19
C ASN A 145 5.64 -12.93 -4.85
N GLU A 146 5.40 -14.23 -4.59
CA GLU A 146 4.08 -14.73 -4.15
C GLU A 146 3.67 -14.09 -2.82
N ARG A 147 4.59 -14.03 -1.85
CA ARG A 147 4.32 -13.43 -0.54
C ARG A 147 4.06 -11.93 -0.63
N ILE A 148 4.86 -11.20 -1.41
CA ILE A 148 4.68 -9.77 -1.65
C ILE A 148 3.31 -9.51 -2.29
N ALA A 149 2.98 -10.25 -3.36
CA ALA A 149 1.69 -10.15 -4.03
C ALA A 149 0.53 -10.41 -3.07
N SER A 150 0.63 -11.47 -2.24
CA SER A 150 -0.40 -11.81 -1.26
C SER A 150 -0.64 -10.68 -0.25
N TYR A 151 0.42 -10.02 0.23
CA TYR A 151 0.28 -8.89 1.15
C TYR A 151 -0.39 -7.68 0.49
N PHE A 152 0.01 -7.32 -0.73
CA PHE A 152 -0.64 -6.21 -1.43
C PHE A 152 -2.10 -6.52 -1.77
N GLU A 153 -2.44 -7.74 -2.17
CA GLU A 153 -3.83 -8.16 -2.38
C GLU A 153 -4.67 -8.08 -1.09
N LYS A 154 -4.13 -8.58 0.03
CA LYS A 154 -4.77 -8.48 1.35
C LYS A 154 -4.97 -7.03 1.79
N SER A 155 -4.07 -6.13 1.41
CA SER A 155 -4.19 -4.71 1.75
C SER A 155 -5.38 -4.00 1.09
N ILE A 156 -5.98 -4.60 0.05
CA ILE A 156 -7.12 -4.05 -0.68
C ILE A 156 -8.31 -5.01 -0.75
N ALA A 157 -8.35 -6.01 0.14
CA ALA A 157 -9.31 -7.11 0.06
C ALA A 157 -10.75 -6.72 0.41
N ASP A 158 -10.95 -5.67 1.22
CA ASP A 158 -12.28 -5.15 1.59
C ASP A 158 -12.54 -3.77 0.96
N PRO A 159 -12.87 -3.71 -0.34
CA PRO A 159 -13.08 -2.43 -1.02
C PRO A 159 -14.20 -1.61 -0.37
N LYS A 160 -15.28 -2.24 0.10
CA LYS A 160 -16.42 -1.54 0.69
C LYS A 160 -16.01 -0.77 1.95
N LEU A 161 -15.28 -1.41 2.85
CA LEU A 161 -14.76 -0.75 4.04
C LEU A 161 -13.75 0.35 3.68
N LEU A 162 -12.79 0.03 2.81
CA LEU A 162 -11.67 0.93 2.51
C LEU A 162 -12.12 2.18 1.72
N GLN A 163 -13.11 2.05 0.83
CA GLN A 163 -13.68 3.16 0.04
C GLN A 163 -14.53 4.11 0.90
N SER A 164 -15.15 3.59 1.97
CA SER A 164 -15.87 4.42 2.94
C SER A 164 -14.95 5.02 4.02
N THR A 165 -13.71 4.53 4.13
CA THR A 165 -12.76 4.97 5.15
C THR A 165 -12.00 6.22 4.71
N SER A 166 -12.16 7.29 5.48
CA SER A 166 -11.51 8.58 5.25
C SER A 166 -10.06 8.61 5.78
N LEU A 167 -9.19 9.38 5.15
CA LEU A 167 -7.75 9.40 5.48
C LEU A 167 -7.40 10.23 6.73
N GLU A 168 -8.27 11.14 7.20
CA GLU A 168 -7.94 12.11 8.25
C GLU A 168 -7.50 11.45 9.55
N ARG A 169 -8.13 10.32 9.92
CA ARG A 169 -7.75 9.54 11.10
C ARG A 169 -6.32 9.01 11.00
N PHE A 170 -5.83 8.76 9.80
CA PHE A 170 -4.50 8.20 9.53
C PHE A 170 -3.44 9.27 9.24
N ASP A 171 -3.79 10.56 9.31
CA ASP A 171 -2.84 11.67 9.16
C ASP A 171 -1.54 11.53 9.97
N PRO A 172 -1.55 11.03 11.23
CA PRO A 172 -0.32 10.86 11.99
C PRO A 172 0.67 9.85 11.40
N ILE A 173 0.23 8.98 10.49
CA ILE A 173 1.03 7.93 9.84
C ILE A 173 1.14 8.10 8.31
N ILE A 174 0.62 9.20 7.77
CA ILE A 174 0.71 9.53 6.35
C ILE A 174 1.66 10.71 6.18
N ILE A 175 2.69 10.52 5.36
CA ILE A 175 3.52 11.62 4.87
C ILE A 175 2.68 12.35 3.80
N LYS A 176 2.22 13.56 4.13
CA LYS A 176 1.34 14.34 3.27
C LYS A 176 2.13 14.95 2.11
N GLY A 177 1.67 14.68 0.89
CA GLY A 177 2.01 15.46 -0.31
C GLY A 177 0.98 16.56 -0.56
N ASN A 178 0.94 17.06 -1.80
CA ASN A 178 -0.02 18.06 -2.29
C ASN A 178 -1.23 17.46 -3.03
N ALA A 179 -1.32 16.13 -3.14
CA ALA A 179 -2.27 15.42 -4.00
C ALA A 179 -3.36 14.65 -3.23
N ARG A 180 -3.76 15.12 -2.02
CA ARG A 180 -4.77 14.43 -1.19
C ARG A 180 -6.09 14.21 -1.94
N ASN A 181 -6.50 15.16 -2.77
CA ASN A 181 -7.73 15.07 -3.57
C ASN A 181 -7.67 13.97 -4.64
N LEU A 182 -6.46 13.54 -5.05
CA LEU A 182 -6.29 12.44 -6.02
C LEU A 182 -6.42 11.07 -5.33
N ARG A 183 -6.21 11.00 -4.01
CA ARG A 183 -6.33 9.78 -3.20
C ARG A 183 -7.16 10.07 -1.95
N PRO A 184 -8.47 10.37 -2.11
CA PRO A 184 -9.30 10.85 -1.00
C PRO A 184 -9.59 9.77 0.07
N LYS A 185 -9.55 8.49 -0.29
CA LYS A 185 -9.91 7.38 0.60
C LYS A 185 -8.74 6.44 0.88
N LEU A 186 -8.91 5.64 1.93
CA LEU A 186 -7.92 4.63 2.29
C LEU A 186 -7.76 3.59 1.17
N TYR A 187 -8.84 3.25 0.46
CA TYR A 187 -8.74 2.38 -0.71
C TYR A 187 -7.76 2.93 -1.76
N ASP A 188 -7.86 4.21 -2.10
CA ASP A 188 -7.01 4.84 -3.12
C ASP A 188 -5.54 4.77 -2.70
N LEU A 189 -5.25 5.13 -1.44
CA LEU A 189 -3.88 5.07 -0.93
C LEU A 189 -3.29 3.65 -1.00
N LEU A 190 -4.05 2.63 -0.57
CA LEU A 190 -3.55 1.25 -0.53
C LEU A 190 -3.50 0.62 -1.93
N ALA A 191 -4.48 0.92 -2.79
CA ALA A 191 -4.54 0.40 -4.16
C ALA A 191 -3.41 0.95 -5.03
N PHE A 192 -3.06 2.23 -4.92
CA PHE A 192 -1.91 2.76 -5.64
C PHE A 192 -0.58 2.23 -5.13
N ARG A 193 -0.45 2.00 -3.81
CA ARG A 193 0.72 1.29 -3.27
C ARG A 193 0.83 -0.15 -3.78
N ALA A 194 -0.30 -0.83 -3.96
CA ALA A 194 -0.32 -2.15 -4.59
C ALA A 194 0.05 -2.07 -6.08
N LEU A 195 -0.44 -1.06 -6.81
CA LEU A 195 -0.07 -0.81 -8.20
C LEU A 195 1.44 -0.58 -8.36
N ASP A 196 2.10 0.13 -7.44
CA ASP A 196 3.57 0.31 -7.52
C ASP A 196 4.31 -1.03 -7.60
N TYR A 197 3.80 -2.09 -6.96
CA TYR A 197 4.34 -3.44 -7.12
C TYR A 197 3.83 -4.12 -8.40
N PHE A 198 2.52 -4.15 -8.62
CA PHE A 198 1.91 -4.92 -9.72
C PHE A 198 2.17 -4.35 -11.13
N LYS A 199 2.60 -3.09 -11.24
CA LYS A 199 3.03 -2.50 -12.51
C LYS A 199 4.43 -2.97 -12.94
N ASN A 200 5.19 -3.61 -12.05
CA ASN A 200 6.54 -4.07 -12.35
C ASN A 200 6.54 -5.50 -12.93
N ASP A 201 7.22 -5.66 -14.07
CA ASP A 201 7.40 -6.93 -14.80
C ASP A 201 8.44 -7.88 -14.15
N GLN A 202 8.96 -7.51 -12.98
CA GLN A 202 10.13 -8.16 -12.37
C GLN A 202 9.79 -9.42 -11.57
N ALA A 203 8.54 -9.87 -11.58
CA ALA A 203 8.09 -11.02 -10.79
C ALA A 203 8.50 -12.38 -11.37
N TYR A 204 8.93 -12.46 -12.64
CA TYR A 204 9.22 -13.72 -13.30
C TYR A 204 10.71 -13.93 -13.53
N VAL A 205 11.28 -14.95 -12.86
CA VAL A 205 12.61 -15.49 -13.21
C VAL A 205 12.53 -16.49 -14.37
N SER A 206 11.37 -17.12 -14.56
CA SER A 206 11.04 -17.88 -15.77
C SER A 206 9.75 -17.35 -16.36
N LYS A 207 9.77 -17.00 -17.65
CA LYS A 207 8.58 -16.53 -18.36
C LYS A 207 7.65 -17.73 -18.62
N PRO A 208 6.39 -17.71 -18.14
CA PRO A 208 5.42 -18.73 -18.51
C PRO A 208 5.23 -18.76 -20.03
N ALA A 209 4.97 -19.95 -20.61
CA ALA A 209 4.66 -20.08 -22.03
C ALA A 209 3.39 -19.30 -22.45
N TYR A 210 2.50 -19.00 -21.50
CA TYR A 210 1.27 -18.24 -21.68
C TYR A 210 1.25 -17.00 -20.78
N GLN A 211 2.34 -16.24 -20.76
CA GLN A 211 2.42 -14.99 -20.00
C GLN A 211 1.29 -14.05 -20.44
N PHE A 212 0.59 -13.44 -19.48
CA PHE A 212 -0.39 -12.41 -19.82
C PHE A 212 0.29 -11.18 -20.43
N GLU A 213 -0.19 -10.76 -21.59
CA GLU A 213 0.22 -9.53 -22.26
C GLU A 213 -0.94 -8.55 -22.38
N ILE A 214 -0.63 -7.25 -22.27
CA ILE A 214 -1.62 -6.18 -22.50
C ILE A 214 -1.65 -5.88 -24.01
N ASN A 215 -2.24 -6.78 -24.78
CA ASN A 215 -2.41 -6.66 -26.24
C ASN A 215 -3.85 -6.31 -26.65
N ASP A 216 -4.72 -6.02 -25.69
CA ASP A 216 -6.12 -5.69 -25.96
C ASP A 216 -6.28 -4.18 -26.05
N ALA A 217 -6.84 -3.68 -27.17
CA ALA A 217 -7.09 -2.26 -27.39
C ALA A 217 -8.04 -1.66 -26.33
N GLU A 218 -8.88 -2.48 -25.70
CA GLU A 218 -9.76 -2.06 -24.60
C GLU A 218 -8.98 -1.60 -23.35
N ALA A 219 -7.68 -1.91 -23.24
CA ALA A 219 -6.80 -1.32 -22.24
C ALA A 219 -6.67 0.21 -22.38
N PHE A 220 -7.00 0.77 -23.55
CA PHE A 220 -7.02 2.21 -23.86
C PHE A 220 -8.43 2.77 -24.04
N ALA A 221 -9.48 1.98 -23.84
CA ALA A 221 -10.86 2.45 -23.98
C ALA A 221 -11.20 3.54 -22.95
N GLU A 222 -12.29 4.26 -23.20
CA GLU A 222 -12.84 5.24 -22.25
C GLU A 222 -13.15 4.58 -20.89
N ALA A 223 -12.99 5.33 -19.79
CA ALA A 223 -13.06 4.82 -18.42
C ALA A 223 -14.27 3.91 -18.16
N ALA A 224 -15.48 4.31 -18.59
CA ALA A 224 -16.70 3.53 -18.40
C ALA A 224 -16.71 2.20 -19.18
N THR A 225 -16.08 2.16 -20.35
CA THR A 225 -15.93 0.95 -21.17
C THR A 225 -14.85 0.04 -20.57
N PHE A 226 -13.69 0.60 -20.23
CA PHE A 226 -12.58 -0.11 -19.59
C PHE A 226 -13.02 -0.85 -18.31
N VAL A 227 -13.82 -0.19 -17.47
CA VAL A 227 -14.33 -0.79 -16.21
C VAL A 227 -15.20 -2.02 -16.47
N LYS A 228 -15.97 -2.03 -17.55
CA LYS A 228 -16.88 -3.13 -17.90
C LYS A 228 -16.19 -4.25 -18.67
N HIS A 229 -15.04 -3.96 -19.28
CA HIS A 229 -14.30 -4.92 -20.08
C HIS A 229 -13.81 -6.12 -19.26
N LYS A 230 -13.75 -7.29 -19.89
CA LYS A 230 -13.27 -8.51 -19.27
C LYS A 230 -11.98 -8.98 -19.96
N PHE A 231 -10.85 -8.66 -19.36
CA PHE A 231 -9.57 -9.25 -19.74
C PHE A 231 -9.55 -10.75 -19.41
N VAL A 232 -9.31 -11.59 -20.41
CA VAL A 232 -9.28 -13.06 -20.28
C VAL A 232 -7.82 -13.54 -20.28
N THR A 233 -7.45 -14.36 -19.31
CA THR A 233 -6.11 -14.97 -19.22
C THR A 233 -6.16 -16.26 -18.41
N SER A 234 -5.27 -17.21 -18.72
CA SER A 234 -4.97 -18.35 -17.86
C SER A 234 -3.93 -18.03 -16.79
N ASP A 235 -3.08 -17.01 -17.02
CA ASP A 235 -2.05 -16.52 -16.10
C ASP A 235 -2.65 -15.52 -15.10
N THR A 236 -3.49 -16.02 -14.20
CA THR A 236 -4.19 -15.19 -13.19
C THR A 236 -3.26 -14.62 -12.12
N VAL A 237 -2.04 -15.16 -12.00
CA VAL A 237 -1.02 -14.66 -11.07
C VAL A 237 -0.23 -13.49 -11.63
N SER A 238 -0.39 -13.17 -12.93
CA SER A 238 0.27 -12.05 -13.59
C SER A 238 0.08 -10.72 -12.86
N ASN A 239 1.22 -10.08 -12.58
CA ASN A 239 1.28 -8.74 -12.04
C ASN A 239 0.52 -7.73 -12.91
N HIS A 240 0.74 -7.75 -14.24
CA HIS A 240 0.05 -6.83 -15.15
C HIS A 240 -1.45 -7.09 -15.22
N TYR A 241 -1.89 -8.36 -15.14
CA TYR A 241 -3.30 -8.68 -15.06
C TYR A 241 -3.92 -8.13 -13.76
N LYS A 242 -3.25 -8.35 -12.62
CA LYS A 242 -3.67 -7.80 -11.32
C LYS A 242 -3.72 -6.28 -11.34
N ALA A 243 -2.74 -5.61 -11.96
CA ALA A 243 -2.71 -4.17 -12.11
C ALA A 243 -3.94 -3.65 -12.88
N LEU A 244 -4.28 -4.25 -14.04
CA LEU A 244 -5.50 -3.89 -14.78
C LEU A 244 -6.77 -4.08 -13.93
N LYS A 245 -6.87 -5.19 -13.18
CA LYS A 245 -8.01 -5.41 -12.28
C LYS A 245 -8.09 -4.37 -11.15
N ILE A 246 -6.95 -3.91 -10.63
CA ILE A 246 -6.91 -2.85 -9.62
C ILE A 246 -7.32 -1.51 -10.24
N TYR A 247 -6.82 -1.15 -11.43
CA TYR A 247 -7.28 0.03 -12.15
C TYR A 247 -8.78 0.01 -12.41
N GLN A 248 -9.35 -1.12 -12.83
CA GLN A 248 -10.80 -1.25 -13.02
C GLN A 248 -11.57 -0.93 -11.74
N ARG A 249 -11.07 -1.36 -10.57
CA ARG A 249 -11.73 -1.09 -9.29
C ARG A 249 -11.60 0.37 -8.86
N ILE A 250 -10.44 0.98 -9.03
CA ILE A 250 -10.20 2.40 -8.71
C ILE A 250 -11.07 3.29 -9.61
N ILE A 251 -11.04 3.05 -10.92
CA ILE A 251 -11.81 3.85 -11.89
C ILE A 251 -13.30 3.67 -11.64
N ALA A 252 -13.78 2.44 -11.45
CA ALA A 252 -15.19 2.18 -11.11
C ALA A 252 -15.64 2.92 -9.85
N PHE A 253 -14.77 3.01 -8.84
CA PHE A 253 -15.07 3.71 -7.60
C PHE A 253 -15.29 5.22 -7.81
N HIS A 254 -14.54 5.84 -8.72
CA HIS A 254 -14.60 7.28 -8.95
C HIS A 254 -15.43 7.69 -10.18
N LEU A 255 -16.03 6.74 -10.92
CA LEU A 255 -16.83 7.04 -12.13
C LEU A 255 -17.94 8.06 -11.86
N ASP A 256 -18.59 7.98 -10.71
CA ASP A 256 -19.76 8.80 -10.35
C ASP A 256 -19.41 9.97 -9.42
N ASP A 257 -18.13 10.22 -9.16
CA ASP A 257 -17.71 11.31 -8.27
C ASP A 257 -18.15 12.68 -8.83
N GLN A 258 -18.59 13.58 -7.94
CA GLN A 258 -18.90 14.96 -8.34
C GLN A 258 -17.65 15.72 -8.80
N LYS A 259 -16.50 15.45 -8.16
CA LYS A 259 -15.20 15.99 -8.56
C LYS A 259 -14.38 14.88 -9.19
N LYS A 260 -14.03 15.03 -10.45
CA LYS A 260 -13.38 13.98 -11.23
C LYS A 260 -11.86 13.88 -11.04
N ASP A 261 -11.25 14.66 -10.14
CA ASP A 261 -9.78 14.69 -9.95
C ASP A 261 -9.16 13.29 -9.78
N ALA A 262 -9.71 12.48 -8.87
CA ALA A 262 -9.22 11.12 -8.61
C ALA A 262 -9.46 10.16 -9.78
N LEU A 263 -10.61 10.29 -10.47
CA LEU A 263 -10.93 9.52 -11.67
C LEU A 263 -9.92 9.81 -12.78
N ILE A 264 -9.70 11.09 -13.08
CA ILE A 264 -8.83 11.55 -14.18
C ILE A 264 -7.39 11.09 -13.93
N ASP A 265 -6.88 11.30 -12.72
CA ASP A 265 -5.51 10.89 -12.37
C ASP A 265 -5.32 9.37 -12.47
N ALA A 266 -6.27 8.59 -11.96
CA ALA A 266 -6.23 7.13 -12.07
C ALA A 266 -6.34 6.65 -13.51
N ASP A 267 -7.16 7.30 -14.33
CA ASP A 267 -7.33 6.95 -15.74
C ASP A 267 -6.09 7.28 -16.56
N ILE A 268 -5.44 8.42 -16.31
CA ILE A 268 -4.15 8.77 -16.92
C ILE A 268 -3.06 7.77 -16.52
N ASP A 269 -2.95 7.41 -15.23
CA ASP A 269 -1.96 6.42 -14.77
C ASP A 269 -2.21 5.04 -15.41
N ARG A 270 -3.48 4.62 -15.57
CA ARG A 270 -3.86 3.41 -16.33
C ARG A 270 -3.38 3.49 -17.78
N LEU A 271 -3.68 4.58 -18.48
CA LEU A 271 -3.33 4.74 -19.89
C LEU A 271 -1.81 4.73 -20.09
N GLN A 272 -1.06 5.38 -19.20
CA GLN A 272 0.40 5.34 -19.20
C GLN A 272 0.93 3.93 -18.94
N PHE A 273 0.34 3.21 -18.00
CA PHE A 273 0.67 1.82 -17.74
C PHE A 273 0.43 0.94 -18.97
N ALA A 274 -0.74 1.02 -19.61
CA ALA A 274 -1.06 0.27 -20.81
C ALA A 274 -0.11 0.62 -21.97
N ARG A 275 0.27 1.88 -22.13
CA ARG A 275 1.25 2.31 -23.15
C ARG A 275 2.64 1.71 -22.89
N ASN A 276 3.12 1.81 -21.65
CA ASN A 276 4.47 1.41 -21.29
C ASN A 276 4.67 -0.10 -21.36
N PHE A 277 3.66 -0.88 -20.93
CA PHE A 277 3.75 -2.33 -20.79
C PHE A 277 2.91 -3.13 -21.80
N GLY A 278 2.13 -2.43 -22.65
CA GLY A 278 1.34 -3.07 -23.71
C GLY A 278 2.15 -3.48 -24.92
N THR A 279 1.67 -4.53 -25.59
CA THR A 279 2.27 -5.13 -26.79
C THR A 279 1.45 -4.88 -28.05
N HIS A 280 0.32 -4.18 -27.95
CA HIS A 280 -0.51 -3.79 -29.10
C HIS A 280 0.29 -2.91 -30.07
N ALA A 281 0.18 -3.21 -31.37
CA ALA A 281 0.94 -2.52 -32.43
C ALA A 281 0.68 -1.00 -32.43
N ASP A 282 -0.59 -0.60 -32.34
CA ASP A 282 -1.02 0.81 -32.37
C ASP A 282 -1.12 1.46 -30.97
N LYS A 283 -0.36 0.98 -29.98
CA LYS A 283 -0.54 1.43 -28.57
C LYS A 283 -0.27 2.91 -28.36
N ASP A 284 0.63 3.52 -29.13
CA ASP A 284 0.94 4.94 -29.02
C ASP A 284 -0.20 5.81 -29.59
N GLU A 285 -0.80 5.40 -30.71
CA GLU A 285 -1.97 6.02 -31.31
C GLU A 285 -3.21 5.88 -30.42
N LEU A 286 -3.46 4.67 -29.90
CA LEU A 286 -4.56 4.39 -28.97
C LEU A 286 -4.42 5.24 -27.70
N TYR A 287 -3.21 5.31 -27.12
CA TYR A 287 -2.92 6.16 -25.97
C TYR A 287 -3.20 7.64 -26.24
N LYS A 288 -2.72 8.16 -27.37
CA LYS A 288 -2.92 9.56 -27.75
C LYS A 288 -4.42 9.87 -27.89
N SER A 289 -5.16 9.04 -28.63
CA SER A 289 -6.61 9.19 -28.82
C SER A 289 -7.36 9.15 -27.48
N ALA A 290 -6.98 8.23 -26.59
CA ALA A 290 -7.57 8.15 -25.26
C ALA A 290 -7.34 9.43 -24.43
N LEU A 291 -6.11 9.98 -24.44
CA LEU A 291 -5.82 11.22 -23.74
C LEU A 291 -6.59 12.43 -24.31
N GLU A 292 -6.71 12.53 -25.64
CA GLU A 292 -7.49 13.59 -26.28
C GLU A 292 -8.96 13.56 -25.82
N LYS A 293 -9.53 12.36 -25.65
CA LYS A 293 -10.88 12.18 -25.10
C LYS A 293 -10.99 12.58 -23.64
N VAL A 294 -10.00 12.21 -22.80
CA VAL A 294 -9.94 12.64 -21.39
C VAL A 294 -9.91 14.17 -21.30
N ILE A 295 -9.12 14.84 -22.15
CA ILE A 295 -9.04 16.30 -22.19
C ILE A 295 -10.37 16.91 -22.65
N ALA A 296 -10.98 16.37 -23.70
CA ALA A 296 -12.23 16.88 -24.27
C ALA A 296 -13.41 16.75 -23.30
N GLY A 297 -13.53 15.62 -22.59
CA GLY A 297 -14.58 15.40 -21.59
C GLY A 297 -14.54 16.42 -20.45
N ASN A 298 -13.34 16.73 -19.95
CA ASN A 298 -13.18 17.64 -18.81
C ASN A 298 -13.34 19.12 -19.15
N LYS A 299 -13.20 19.53 -20.43
CA LYS A 299 -13.47 20.91 -20.85
C LYS A 299 -14.96 21.26 -20.82
N ASN A 300 -15.85 20.27 -20.85
CA ASN A 300 -17.30 20.47 -20.83
C ASN A 300 -17.88 20.54 -19.40
N ASP A 301 -17.09 20.15 -18.39
CA ASP A 301 -17.49 20.09 -16.98
C ASP A 301 -16.92 21.25 -16.12
N ALA A 302 -16.11 22.14 -16.71
CA ALA A 302 -15.47 23.30 -16.06
C ALA A 302 -16.16 24.62 -16.45
#